data_AF-A0A0C9VVT5-F1
#
_entry.id   AF-A0A0C9VVT5-F1
#
_cell.length_a   1.000
_cell.length_b   1.000
_cell.length_c   1.000
_cell.angle_alpha   90.00
_cell.angle_beta   90.00
_cell.angle_gamma   90.00
#
_symmetry.space_group_name_H-M   'P 1'
#
loop_
_entity.id
_entity.type
_entity.pdbx_description
1 polymer ?
#
loop_
_entity_poly.entity_id
_entity_poly.type
_entity_poly.pdbx_seq_one_letter_code
_entity_poly.pdbx_strand_id
1 'polypeptide(L)'
;MLNAELSSDPSVYSINDMDLETIVLHNKMKQLALKRQKRTNILKIASWTLYHGSEFKRLIESIIMLIDNLEDIFPSRARQNELVQQEAEQVQSRQEQELLKNAIKDVDSLLHCATD
;
A
#
# COMPACT_ATOMS: atom_id res chain seq x y z
N MET A 1 -34.07 -23.40 -14.87
CA MET A 1 -33.14 -24.16 -14.01
C MET A 1 -31.77 -23.55 -14.17
N LEU A 2 -31.30 -22.79 -13.18
CA LEU A 2 -29.93 -22.28 -13.15
C LEU A 2 -29.06 -23.40 -12.57
N ASN A 3 -28.14 -23.92 -13.36
CA ASN A 3 -27.07 -24.75 -12.86
C ASN A 3 -26.08 -23.82 -12.15
N ALA A 4 -26.24 -23.67 -10.85
CA ALA A 4 -25.18 -23.14 -10.00
C ALA A 4 -24.12 -24.23 -9.88
N GLU A 5 -23.14 -24.20 -10.77
CA GLU A 5 -21.94 -25.01 -10.61
C GLU A 5 -21.27 -24.63 -9.28
N LEU A 6 -21.17 -25.67 -8.46
CA LEU A 6 -20.67 -25.68 -7.11
C LEU A 6 -19.15 -25.48 -7.13
N SER A 7 -18.67 -24.60 -6.25
CA SER A 7 -17.39 -24.75 -5.55
C SER A 7 -16.11 -24.63 -6.38
N SER A 8 -15.73 -23.38 -6.67
CA SER A 8 -14.35 -22.98 -6.37
C SER A 8 -14.45 -21.91 -5.29
N ASP A 9 -14.20 -22.30 -4.04
CA ASP A 9 -14.06 -21.34 -2.94
C ASP A 9 -12.87 -20.44 -3.32
N PRO A 10 -13.06 -19.13 -3.55
CA PRO A 10 -11.95 -18.28 -3.95
C PRO A 10 -10.93 -18.32 -2.81
N SER A 11 -9.69 -18.73 -3.12
CA SER A 11 -8.62 -18.78 -2.13
C SER A 11 -8.47 -17.39 -1.51
N VAL A 12 -8.88 -17.26 -0.25
CA VAL A 12 -8.76 -16.03 0.51
C VAL A 12 -7.30 -15.86 0.89
N TYR A 13 -6.58 -15.03 0.15
CA TYR A 13 -5.20 -14.70 0.48
C TYR A 13 -5.16 -13.78 1.70
N SER A 14 -4.31 -14.14 2.65
CA SER A 14 -4.01 -13.40 3.87
C SER A 14 -2.53 -12.99 3.87
N ILE A 15 -2.17 -12.08 4.79
CA ILE A 15 -0.78 -11.67 5.01
C ILE A 15 0.11 -12.89 5.31
N ASN A 16 -0.45 -13.92 5.95
CA ASN A 16 0.28 -15.14 6.30
C ASN A 16 0.63 -16.03 5.09
N ASP A 17 0.04 -15.76 3.91
CA ASP A 17 0.35 -16.49 2.68
C ASP A 17 1.50 -15.84 1.89
N MET A 18 1.99 -14.67 2.34
CA MET A 18 3.14 -13.99 1.76
C MET A 18 4.45 -14.59 2.26
N ASP A 19 5.52 -14.42 1.48
CA ASP A 19 6.87 -14.75 1.95
C ASP A 19 7.32 -13.80 3.08
N LEU A 20 8.32 -14.23 3.84
CA LEU A 20 8.79 -13.50 5.01
C LEU A 20 9.28 -12.09 4.68
N GLU A 21 9.95 -11.89 3.54
CA GLU A 21 10.50 -10.59 3.15
C GLU A 21 9.36 -9.61 2.84
N THR A 22 8.33 -10.08 2.12
CA THR A 22 7.11 -9.31 1.85
C THR A 22 6.35 -8.97 3.14
N ILE A 23 6.25 -9.90 4.11
CA ILE A 23 5.61 -9.65 5.40
C ILE A 23 6.36 -8.56 6.18
N VAL A 24 7.70 -8.60 6.18
CA VAL A 24 8.53 -7.60 6.87
C VAL A 24 8.31 -6.22 6.25
N LEU A 25 8.37 -6.10 4.91
CA LEU A 25 8.13 -4.84 4.22
C LEU A 25 6.70 -4.32 4.46
N HIS A 26 5.69 -5.19 4.34
CA HIS A 26 4.29 -4.84 4.60
C HIS A 26 4.10 -4.24 6.00
N ASN A 27 4.63 -4.93 7.03
CA ASN A 27 4.54 -4.46 8.41
C ASN A 27 5.26 -3.14 8.60
N LYS A 28 6.43 -2.95 7.99
CA LYS A 28 7.18 -1.71 8.06
C LYS A 28 6.40 -0.53 7.46
N MET A 29 5.87 -0.68 6.24
CA MET A 29 5.04 0.35 5.59
C MET A 29 3.79 0.68 6.43
N LYS A 30 3.15 -0.34 7.00
CA LYS A 30 2.02 -0.15 7.92
C LYS A 30 2.43 0.65 9.17
N GLN A 31 3.57 0.35 9.78
CA GLN A 31 4.03 1.09 10.95
C GLN A 31 4.39 2.54 10.61
N LEU A 32 4.98 2.81 9.44
CA LEU A 32 5.26 4.16 8.96
C LEU A 32 3.98 5.00 8.87
N ALA A 33 2.94 4.44 8.23
CA ALA A 33 1.64 5.10 8.14
C ALA A 33 1.00 5.33 9.53
N LEU A 34 1.03 4.32 10.42
CA LEU A 34 0.46 4.43 11.77
C LEU A 34 1.18 5.44 12.66
N LYS A 35 2.49 5.65 12.49
CA LYS A 35 3.24 6.71 13.21
C LYS A 35 2.76 8.12 12.83
N ARG A 36 2.29 8.30 11.59
CA ARG A 36 1.82 9.59 11.05
C ARG A 36 0.35 9.83 11.31
N GLN A 37 -0.45 8.76 11.32
CA GLN A 37 -1.87 8.86 11.62
C GLN A 37 -2.09 9.20 13.09
N LYS A 38 -2.91 10.24 13.35
CA LYS A 38 -3.31 10.58 14.71
C LYS A 38 -3.99 9.35 15.34
N ARG A 39 -3.55 8.96 16.54
CA ARG A 39 -4.20 7.89 17.34
C ARG A 39 -5.63 8.31 17.67
N THR A 40 -6.51 8.05 16.74
CA THR A 40 -7.95 8.19 16.88
C THR A 40 -8.47 6.80 17.25
N ASN A 41 -9.50 6.74 18.10
CA ASN A 41 -10.23 5.51 18.35
C ASN A 41 -11.03 5.19 17.07
N ILE A 42 -10.33 4.70 16.03
CA ILE A 42 -10.96 4.21 14.82
C ILE A 42 -11.81 3.02 15.27
N LEU A 43 -13.14 3.16 15.17
CA LEU A 43 -14.07 2.07 15.39
C LEU A 43 -13.56 0.87 14.58
N LYS A 44 -13.56 -0.33 15.18
CA LYS A 44 -13.16 -1.56 14.48
C LYS A 44 -13.91 -1.61 13.16
N ILE A 45 -13.20 -1.40 12.06
CA ILE A 45 -13.76 -1.52 10.71
C ILE A 45 -14.00 -3.01 10.51
N ALA A 46 -15.19 -3.38 10.03
CA ALA A 46 -15.48 -4.76 9.68
C ALA A 46 -14.45 -5.24 8.65
N SER A 47 -13.85 -6.40 8.88
CA SER A 47 -12.98 -7.02 7.88
C SER A 47 -13.81 -7.39 6.66
N TRP A 48 -13.34 -7.00 5.49
CA TRP A 48 -13.97 -7.30 4.21
C TRP A 48 -12.89 -7.76 3.22
N THR A 49 -13.28 -8.61 2.28
CA THR A 49 -12.37 -9.20 1.30
C THR A 49 -12.61 -8.57 -0.07
N LEU A 50 -11.53 -8.29 -0.80
CA LEU A 50 -11.57 -7.93 -2.21
C LEU A 50 -11.51 -9.19 -3.06
N TYR A 51 -12.60 -9.50 -3.77
CA TYR A 51 -12.75 -10.74 -4.52
C TYR A 51 -11.99 -10.76 -5.85
N HIS A 52 -11.79 -9.59 -6.47
CA HIS A 52 -11.20 -9.48 -7.80
C HIS A 52 -10.00 -8.53 -7.80
N GLY A 53 -8.90 -8.96 -8.42
CA GLY A 53 -7.70 -8.14 -8.57
C GLY A 53 -7.96 -6.83 -9.35
N SER A 54 -8.93 -6.82 -10.27
CA SER A 54 -9.35 -5.60 -10.98
C SER A 54 -9.93 -4.54 -10.03
N GLU A 55 -10.71 -4.96 -9.04
CA GLU A 55 -11.32 -4.06 -8.07
C GLU A 55 -10.26 -3.48 -7.12
N PHE A 56 -9.28 -4.31 -6.72
CA PHE A 56 -8.14 -3.84 -5.94
C PHE A 56 -7.28 -2.85 -6.73
N LYS A 57 -6.99 -3.14 -8.01
CA LYS A 57 -6.25 -2.23 -8.88
C LYS A 57 -6.96 -0.89 -9.05
N ARG A 58 -8.27 -0.91 -9.33
CA ARG A 58 -9.09 0.30 -9.46
C ARG A 58 -9.08 1.13 -8.17
N LEU A 59 -9.11 0.47 -7.01
CA LEU A 59 -9.03 1.14 -5.72
C LEU A 59 -7.69 1.87 -5.56
N ILE A 60 -6.57 1.22 -5.89
CA ILE A 60 -5.24 1.84 -5.86
C ILE A 60 -5.19 3.06 -6.79
N GLU A 61 -5.58 2.89 -8.05
CA GLU A 61 -5.61 3.97 -9.05
C GLU A 61 -6.47 5.16 -8.59
N SER A 62 -7.62 4.89 -7.96
CA SER A 62 -8.50 5.94 -7.44
C SER A 62 -7.87 6.69 -6.26
N ILE A 63 -7.17 5.99 -5.36
CA ILE A 63 -6.47 6.62 -4.24
C ILE A 63 -5.32 7.49 -4.72
N ILE A 64 -4.51 7.01 -5.68
CA ILE A 64 -3.41 7.78 -6.28
C ILE A 64 -3.94 9.10 -6.84
N MET A 65 -4.98 9.03 -7.69
CA MET A 65 -5.60 10.23 -8.26
C MET A 65 -6.11 11.20 -7.20
N LEU A 66 -6.69 10.70 -6.09
CA LEU A 66 -7.16 11.56 -5.00
C LEU A 66 -6.01 12.24 -4.24
N ILE A 67 -4.88 11.54 -4.07
CA ILE A 67 -3.67 12.10 -3.46
C ILE A 67 -3.07 13.15 -4.39
N ASP A 68 -2.87 12.86 -5.67
CA ASP A 68 -2.33 13.81 -6.66
C ASP A 68 -3.14 15.12 -6.67
N ASN A 69 -4.47 15.01 -6.71
CA ASN A 69 -5.37 16.16 -6.65
C ASN A 69 -5.22 16.95 -5.33
N LEU A 70 -4.97 16.27 -4.20
CA LEU A 70 -4.77 16.93 -2.92
C LEU A 70 -3.44 17.71 -2.90
N GLU A 71 -2.39 17.14 -3.48
CA GLU A 71 -1.07 17.75 -3.60
C GLU A 71 -1.06 18.96 -4.54
N ASP A 72 -1.88 18.93 -5.58
CA ASP A 72 -2.10 20.07 -6.48
C ASP A 72 -2.77 21.25 -5.77
N ILE A 73 -3.72 20.99 -4.87
CA ILE A 73 -4.43 22.04 -4.11
C ILE A 73 -3.55 22.59 -2.99
N PHE A 74 -2.74 21.74 -2.34
CA PHE A 74 -1.89 22.11 -1.21
C PHE A 74 -0.42 21.76 -1.47
N PRO A 75 0.27 22.52 -2.33
CA PRO A 75 1.64 22.21 -2.72
C PRO A 75 2.58 22.32 -1.50
N SER A 76 3.16 21.20 -1.09
CA SER A 76 4.07 21.12 0.07
C SER A 76 5.34 20.30 -0.23
N ARG A 77 5.88 20.45 -1.45
CA ARG A 77 6.99 19.65 -2.00
C ARG A 77 8.19 19.48 -1.09
N ALA A 78 8.64 20.56 -0.42
CA ALA A 78 9.77 20.47 0.50
C ALA A 78 9.49 19.49 1.64
N ARG A 79 8.30 19.57 2.23
CA ARG A 79 7.89 18.70 3.33
C ARG A 79 7.64 17.27 2.86
N GLN A 80 7.05 17.08 1.68
CA GLN A 80 6.86 15.76 1.08
C GLN A 80 8.21 15.06 0.86
N ASN A 81 9.19 15.75 0.28
CA ASN A 81 10.53 15.20 0.06
C ASN A 81 11.21 14.80 1.38
N GLU A 82 11.12 15.63 2.42
CA GLU A 82 11.65 15.26 3.76
C GLU A 82 11.00 13.99 4.30
N LEU A 83 9.67 13.88 4.18
CA LEU A 83 8.91 12.73 4.67
C LEU A 83 9.26 11.45 3.90
N VAL A 84 9.40 11.57 2.58
CA VAL A 84 9.74 10.46 1.69
C VAL A 84 11.16 9.95 1.95
N GLN A 85 12.13 10.85 2.16
CA GLN A 85 13.49 10.46 2.52
C GLN A 85 13.52 9.67 3.84
N GLN A 86 12.78 10.13 4.85
CA GLN A 86 12.66 9.42 6.13
C GLN A 86 12.00 8.04 6.02
N GLU A 87 11.16 7.82 5.01
CA GLU A 87 10.56 6.52 4.71
C GLU A 87 11.56 5.60 4.02
N ALA A 88 12.26 6.11 2.99
CA ALA A 88 13.30 5.37 2.28
C ALA A 88 14.43 4.92 3.23
N GLU A 89 14.88 5.78 4.15
CA GLU A 89 15.91 5.46 5.14
C GLU A 89 15.54 4.31 6.10
N GLN A 90 14.25 4.04 6.29
CA GLN A 90 13.78 2.94 7.14
C GLN A 90 13.80 1.58 6.41
N VAL A 91 13.96 1.59 5.08
CA VAL A 91 14.03 0.40 4.22
C VAL A 91 15.48 0.17 3.78
N GLN A 92 16.19 -0.66 4.56
CA GLN A 92 17.66 -0.72 4.51
C GLN A 92 18.19 -1.99 3.84
N SER A 93 17.43 -3.09 3.85
CA SER A 93 17.91 -4.32 3.23
C SER A 93 17.75 -4.23 1.71
N ARG A 94 18.71 -4.81 0.97
CA ARG A 94 18.66 -4.81 -0.49
C ARG A 94 17.39 -5.50 -1.01
N GLN A 95 16.98 -6.60 -0.39
CA GLN A 95 15.75 -7.30 -0.79
C GLN A 95 14.50 -6.45 -0.53
N GLU A 96 14.41 -5.78 0.62
CA GLU A 96 13.29 -4.88 0.93
C GLU A 96 13.23 -3.72 -0.07
N GLN A 97 14.37 -3.17 -0.48
CA GLN A 97 14.45 -2.09 -1.46
C GLN A 97 13.97 -2.55 -2.85
N GLU A 98 14.40 -3.72 -3.31
CA GLU A 98 13.92 -4.28 -4.59
C GLU A 98 12.41 -4.56 -4.57
N LEU A 99 11.90 -5.14 -3.47
CA LEU A 99 10.47 -5.37 -3.30
C LEU A 99 9.69 -4.05 -3.29
N LEU A 100 10.22 -3.04 -2.58
CA LEU A 100 9.61 -1.72 -2.51
C LEU A 100 9.60 -1.02 -3.87
N LYS A 101 10.73 -1.00 -4.60
CA LYS A 101 10.83 -0.41 -5.95
C LYS A 101 9.79 -0.98 -6.90
N ASN A 102 9.62 -2.31 -6.88
CA ASN A 102 8.60 -2.97 -7.69
C ASN A 102 7.17 -2.60 -7.28
N ALA A 103 6.91 -2.44 -5.98
CA ALA A 103 5.58 -2.14 -5.45
C ALA A 103 5.14 -0.68 -5.64
N ILE A 104 6.09 0.26 -5.62
CA ILE A 104 5.81 1.70 -5.74
C ILE A 104 5.82 2.19 -7.18
N LYS A 105 6.29 1.35 -8.12
CA LYS A 105 6.23 1.64 -9.54
C LYS A 105 4.80 1.94 -9.95
N ASP A 106 4.60 3.09 -10.59
CA ASP A 106 3.29 3.61 -11.01
C ASP A 106 2.30 3.89 -9.86
N VAL A 107 2.75 3.89 -8.60
CA VAL A 107 1.95 4.15 -7.40
C VAL A 107 2.42 5.39 -6.64
N ASP A 108 3.72 5.52 -6.41
CA ASP A 108 4.30 6.62 -5.64
C ASP A 108 5.61 7.07 -6.29
N SER A 109 5.53 8.11 -7.12
CA SER A 109 6.67 8.62 -7.87
C SER A 109 7.74 9.26 -6.99
N LEU A 110 7.34 9.90 -5.88
CA LEU A 110 8.28 10.54 -4.97
C LEU A 110 9.09 9.50 -4.21
N LEU A 111 8.43 8.47 -3.68
CA LEU A 111 9.11 7.36 -3.01
C LEU A 111 9.97 6.57 -3.99
N HIS A 112 9.54 6.41 -5.24
CA HIS A 112 10.39 5.79 -6.28
C HIS A 112 11.69 6.57 -6.46
N CYS A 113 11.60 7.88 -6.70
CA CYS A 113 12.79 8.72 -6.88
C CYS A 113 13.73 8.77 -5.66
N ALA A 114 13.21 8.61 -4.44
CA ALA A 114 14.04 8.59 -3.24
C ALA A 114 14.72 7.25 -2.98
N THR A 115 14.23 6.18 -3.62
CA THR A 115 14.79 4.82 -3.48
C THR A 115 15.66 4.41 -4.66
N ASP A 116 15.56 5.10 -5.80
CA ASP A 116 16.38 4.91 -7.00
C ASP A 116 17.89 5.02 -6.72
#